data_AF-A0A4R8JJZ9-F1
#
_entry.id   AF-A0A4R8JJZ9-F1
#
_cell.length_a   1.000
_cell.length_b   1.000
_cell.length_c   1.000
_cell.angle_alpha   90.00
_cell.angle_beta   90.00
_cell.angle_gamma   90.00
#
_symmetry.space_group_name_H-M   'P 1'
#
loop_
_entity.id
_entity.type
_entity.pdbx_description
1 polymer ?
#
loop_
_entity_poly.entity_id
_entity_poly.type
_entity_poly.pdbx_seq_one_letter_code
_entity_poly.pdbx_strand_id
1 'polypeptide(L)'
;MKVLMVLTSHDQLGNSGRKTGFWLEELAAPYYTFKDAGAEIVLASPQGGQPPLDPKSNEPANQTDKTHRFEKDAAAKAQLATTVRLDSVSQADFDTVLYPGGHGPLWDLAEDANSIALIQSVPRCRQARCAGMSCTGRAAPRHHAGRQGAGRRQEGHGLHEFGRSRGRPDRDRAVSSSRTNSRPRAASIRRPTTGRRT
;
A
#
# COMPACT_ATOMS: atom_id res chain seq x y z
N MET A 1 -22.57 -0.72 13.79
CA MET A 1 -21.15 -1.05 13.54
C MET A 1 -20.37 0.24 13.49
N LYS A 2 -19.27 0.33 14.24
CA LYS A 2 -18.41 1.51 14.32
C LYS A 2 -17.00 1.17 13.85
N VAL A 3 -16.48 1.96 12.90
CA VAL A 3 -15.25 1.72 12.15
C VAL A 3 -14.27 2.84 12.44
N LEU A 4 -13.06 2.49 12.89
CA LEU A 4 -11.95 3.43 13.01
C LEU A 4 -11.07 3.35 11.76
N MET A 5 -10.76 4.49 11.14
CA MET A 5 -9.73 4.58 10.10
C MET A 5 -8.61 5.49 10.60
N VAL A 6 -7.39 4.95 10.68
CA VAL A 6 -6.21 5.64 11.22
C VAL A 6 -5.30 6.08 10.07
N LEU A 7 -5.15 7.39 9.90
CA LEU A 7 -4.32 8.00 8.86
C LEU A 7 -3.00 8.50 9.43
N THR A 8 -1.96 8.53 8.59
CA THR A 8 -0.67 9.15 8.92
C THR A 8 -0.82 10.66 9.13
N SER A 9 0.04 11.24 9.95
CA SER A 9 0.30 12.68 10.05
C SER A 9 1.63 13.07 9.38
N HIS A 10 2.33 12.12 8.73
CA HIS A 10 3.65 12.36 8.13
C HIS A 10 3.57 12.79 6.65
N ASP A 11 4.25 13.88 6.29
CA ASP A 11 4.11 14.52 4.98
C ASP A 11 5.39 14.52 4.10
N GLN A 12 6.48 13.92 4.57
CA GLN A 12 7.79 13.95 3.89
C GLN A 12 8.27 12.55 3.48
N LEU A 13 8.76 12.42 2.25
CA LEU A 13 9.32 11.16 1.78
C LEU A 13 10.80 11.07 2.18
N GLY A 14 11.04 10.83 3.47
CA GLY A 14 12.38 10.85 4.07
C GLY A 14 13.12 12.16 3.76
N ASN A 15 14.42 12.05 3.47
CA ASN A 15 15.27 13.23 3.18
C ASN A 15 15.28 13.62 1.69
N SER A 16 14.31 13.15 0.90
CA SER A 16 14.29 13.40 -0.56
C SER A 16 13.79 14.79 -0.96
N GLY A 17 13.22 15.55 -0.02
CA GLY A 17 12.56 16.83 -0.29
C GLY A 17 11.18 16.71 -0.97
N ARG A 18 10.70 15.48 -1.22
CA ARG A 18 9.38 15.22 -1.82
C ARG A 18 8.32 15.05 -0.75
N LYS A 19 7.08 15.43 -1.07
CA LYS A 19 5.91 15.22 -0.20
C LYS A 19 5.36 13.79 -0.32
N THR A 20 4.72 13.33 0.75
CA THR A 20 3.91 12.10 0.81
C THR A 20 2.76 12.29 1.80
N GLY A 21 2.06 11.21 2.12
CA GLY A 21 0.92 11.20 3.03
C GLY A 21 0.20 9.86 2.93
N PHE A 22 -1.11 9.88 3.22
CA PHE A 22 -1.97 8.75 2.94
C PHE A 22 -2.32 8.67 1.43
N TRP A 23 -2.67 7.48 0.95
CA TRP A 23 -3.14 7.27 -0.43
C TRP A 23 -4.67 7.44 -0.53
N LEU A 24 -5.16 8.36 -1.38
CA LEU A 24 -6.58 8.74 -1.38
C LEU A 24 -7.55 7.58 -1.58
N GLU A 25 -7.30 6.71 -2.56
CA GLU A 25 -8.19 5.57 -2.83
C GLU A 25 -8.28 4.60 -1.65
N GLU A 26 -7.19 4.44 -0.90
CA GLU A 26 -7.14 3.55 0.26
C GLU A 26 -7.90 4.12 1.47
N LEU A 27 -8.23 5.41 1.45
CA LEU A 27 -9.24 6.00 2.33
C LEU A 27 -10.63 5.89 1.70
N ALA A 28 -10.80 6.42 0.49
CA ALA A 28 -12.11 6.65 -0.12
C ALA A 28 -12.91 5.35 -0.37
N ALA A 29 -12.24 4.30 -0.86
CA ALA A 29 -12.89 3.03 -1.15
C ALA A 29 -13.47 2.35 0.11
N PRO A 30 -12.69 2.08 1.17
CA PRO A 30 -13.26 1.52 2.39
C PRO A 30 -14.21 2.51 3.07
N TYR A 31 -13.93 3.82 3.06
CA TYR A 31 -14.81 4.83 3.65
C TYR A 31 -16.23 4.71 3.10
N TYR A 32 -16.40 4.69 1.78
CA TYR A 32 -17.73 4.55 1.20
C TYR A 32 -18.30 3.15 1.30
N THR A 33 -17.46 2.11 1.30
CA THR A 33 -17.95 0.73 1.54
C THR A 33 -18.65 0.63 2.89
N PHE A 34 -18.06 1.19 3.94
CA PHE A 34 -18.65 1.18 5.28
C PHE A 34 -19.78 2.20 5.45
N LYS A 35 -19.62 3.43 4.93
CA LYS A 35 -20.62 4.49 5.02
C LYS A 35 -21.92 4.10 4.32
N ASP A 36 -21.81 3.54 3.11
CA ASP A 36 -22.98 3.11 2.34
C ASP A 36 -23.67 1.88 2.98
N ALA A 37 -22.95 1.10 3.80
CA ALA A 37 -23.51 0.02 4.62
C ALA A 37 -24.10 0.50 5.96
N GLY A 38 -24.15 1.82 6.21
CA GLY A 38 -24.73 2.40 7.43
C GLY A 38 -23.81 2.33 8.66
N ALA A 39 -22.51 2.11 8.48
CA ALA A 39 -21.56 2.13 9.58
C ALA A 39 -21.24 3.57 10.02
N GLU A 40 -21.02 3.76 11.31
CA GLU A 40 -20.41 4.98 11.83
C GLU A 40 -18.90 4.91 11.59
N ILE A 41 -18.35 5.92 10.93
CA ILE A 41 -16.91 6.00 10.65
C ILE A 41 -16.31 7.10 11.52
N VAL A 42 -15.17 6.81 12.15
CA VAL A 42 -14.33 7.80 12.83
C VAL A 42 -12.97 7.80 12.16
N LEU A 43 -12.46 9.02 11.90
CA LEU A 43 -11.12 9.22 11.34
C LEU A 43 -10.20 9.72 12.46
N ALA A 44 -9.04 9.08 12.61
CA ALA A 44 -8.03 9.45 13.58
C ALA A 44 -6.65 9.59 12.91
N SER A 45 -5.78 10.40 13.50
CA SER A 45 -4.36 10.46 13.15
C SER A 45 -3.52 10.77 14.38
N PRO A 46 -2.20 10.46 14.40
CA PRO A 46 -1.35 10.72 15.57
C PRO A 46 -1.43 12.16 16.08
N GLN A 47 -1.45 13.14 15.16
CA GLN A 47 -1.52 14.55 15.52
C GLN A 47 -2.95 15.09 15.63
N GLY A 48 -3.95 14.36 15.15
CA GLY A 48 -5.30 14.89 14.90
C GLY A 48 -5.30 15.93 13.76
N GLY A 49 -6.44 16.57 13.52
CA GLY A 49 -6.58 17.59 12.48
C GLY A 49 -6.56 16.99 11.07
N GLN A 50 -6.03 17.71 10.08
CA GLN A 50 -6.01 17.30 8.66
C GLN A 50 -4.78 16.42 8.36
N PRO A 51 -4.96 15.12 8.04
CA PRO A 51 -3.88 14.27 7.58
C PRO A 51 -3.34 14.73 6.22
N PRO A 52 -2.02 14.64 5.97
CA PRO A 52 -1.43 14.96 4.67
C PRO A 52 -1.79 13.90 3.62
N LEU A 53 -2.23 14.37 2.45
CA LEU A 53 -2.49 13.54 1.28
C LEU A 53 -1.21 13.37 0.46
N ASP A 54 -0.89 12.14 0.02
CA ASP A 54 0.17 11.95 -0.97
C ASP A 54 -0.28 12.56 -2.31
N PRO A 55 0.41 13.59 -2.85
CA PRO A 55 -0.02 14.26 -4.07
C PRO A 55 -0.16 13.33 -5.27
N LYS A 56 0.64 12.26 -5.34
CA LYS A 56 0.57 11.28 -6.42
C LYS A 56 -0.76 10.54 -6.44
N SER A 57 -1.32 10.27 -5.27
CA SER A 57 -2.61 9.57 -5.19
C SER A 57 -3.77 10.42 -5.71
N ASN A 58 -3.59 11.74 -5.83
CA ASN A 58 -4.59 12.65 -6.41
C ASN A 58 -4.38 12.98 -7.89
N GLU A 59 -3.38 12.38 -8.55
CA GLU A 59 -3.19 12.57 -9.98
C GLU A 59 -4.34 11.91 -10.77
N PRO A 60 -4.76 12.46 -11.93
CA PRO A 60 -5.90 11.94 -12.69
C PRO A 60 -5.82 10.44 -13.02
N ALA A 61 -4.61 9.90 -13.23
CA ALA A 61 -4.40 8.49 -13.53
C ALA A 61 -4.65 7.55 -12.34
N ASN A 62 -4.69 8.08 -11.11
CA ASN A 62 -4.88 7.32 -9.88
C ASN A 62 -6.27 7.55 -9.25
N GLN A 63 -7.12 8.33 -9.90
CA GLN A 63 -8.48 8.58 -9.45
C GLN A 63 -9.44 7.43 -9.84
N THR A 64 -10.39 7.19 -8.96
CA THR A 64 -11.53 6.27 -9.12
C THR A 64 -12.85 7.02 -8.86
N ASP A 65 -13.97 6.37 -9.14
CA ASP A 65 -15.30 6.89 -8.78
C ASP A 65 -15.44 7.21 -7.29
N LYS A 66 -14.79 6.44 -6.41
CA LYS A 66 -14.82 6.66 -4.95
C LYS A 66 -13.99 7.87 -4.56
N THR A 67 -12.80 8.06 -5.15
CA THR A 67 -12.00 9.28 -4.93
C THR A 67 -12.73 10.53 -5.41
N HIS A 68 -13.34 10.50 -6.60
CA HIS A 68 -14.11 11.63 -7.12
C HIS A 68 -15.34 11.95 -6.27
N ARG A 69 -16.00 10.92 -5.72
CA ARG A 69 -17.07 11.11 -4.74
C ARG A 69 -16.54 11.77 -3.48
N PHE A 70 -15.39 11.32 -2.97
CA PHE A 70 -14.75 11.89 -1.77
C PHE A 70 -14.43 13.37 -1.95
N GLU A 71 -13.85 13.77 -3.09
CA GLU A 71 -13.52 15.16 -3.39
C GLU A 71 -14.75 16.07 -3.42
N LYS A 72 -15.91 15.54 -3.80
CA LYS A 72 -17.19 16.28 -3.88
C LYS A 72 -18.00 16.23 -2.58
N ASP A 73 -17.70 15.31 -1.67
CA ASP A 73 -18.42 15.13 -0.40
C ASP A 73 -17.87 16.09 0.67
N ALA A 74 -18.55 17.22 0.85
CA ALA A 74 -18.16 18.22 1.83
C ALA A 74 -18.14 17.68 3.27
N ALA A 75 -19.02 16.74 3.62
CA ALA A 75 -19.06 16.15 4.95
C ALA A 75 -17.88 15.22 5.18
N ALA A 76 -17.53 14.38 4.20
CA ALA A 76 -16.34 13.53 4.29
C ALA A 76 -15.05 14.36 4.40
N LYS A 77 -14.94 15.44 3.63
CA LYS A 77 -13.80 16.36 3.72
C LYS A 77 -13.74 17.09 5.06
N ALA A 78 -14.87 17.55 5.60
CA ALA A 78 -14.92 18.18 6.91
C ALA A 78 -14.47 17.19 8.00
N GLN A 79 -14.94 15.94 7.93
CA GLN A 79 -14.51 14.88 8.83
C GLN A 79 -13.00 14.59 8.74
N LEU A 80 -12.44 14.56 7.52
CA LEU A 80 -11.01 14.39 7.31
C LEU A 80 -10.19 15.58 7.83
N ALA A 81 -10.72 16.80 7.75
CA ALA A 81 -10.05 17.99 8.27
C ALA A 81 -9.97 18.05 9.79
N THR A 82 -10.81 17.28 10.48
CA THR A 82 -10.93 17.26 11.94
C THR A 82 -10.75 15.86 12.51
N THR A 83 -9.72 15.12 12.07
CA THR A 83 -9.44 13.81 12.67
C THR A 83 -9.17 13.95 14.16
N VAL A 84 -9.65 12.97 14.94
CA VAL A 84 -9.33 12.90 16.37
C VAL A 84 -7.87 12.49 16.56
N ARG A 85 -7.27 12.90 17.68
CA ARG A 85 -5.91 12.46 18.02
C ARG A 85 -5.91 10.98 18.37
N LEU A 86 -4.94 10.23 17.85
CA LEU A 86 -4.87 8.79 18.07
C LEU A 86 -4.74 8.40 19.54
N ASP A 87 -4.05 9.20 20.34
CA ASP A 87 -3.87 8.99 21.79
C ASP A 87 -5.16 9.16 22.61
N SER A 88 -6.22 9.71 22.03
CA SER A 88 -7.54 9.83 22.65
C SER A 88 -8.49 8.66 22.33
N VAL A 89 -8.05 7.73 21.48
CA VAL A 89 -8.89 6.67 20.93
C VAL A 89 -8.72 5.38 21.74
N SER A 90 -9.84 4.78 22.17
CA SER A 90 -9.88 3.44 22.75
C SER A 90 -10.33 2.41 21.72
N GLN A 91 -9.60 1.30 21.58
CA GLN A 91 -9.99 0.21 20.68
C GLN A 91 -11.37 -0.37 21.02
N ALA A 92 -11.75 -0.36 22.30
CA ALA A 92 -13.00 -0.95 22.77
C ALA A 92 -14.25 -0.27 22.19
N ASP A 93 -14.11 0.95 21.68
CA ASP A 93 -15.21 1.73 21.09
C ASP A 93 -15.50 1.33 19.63
N PHE A 94 -14.69 0.44 19.03
CA PHE A 94 -14.73 0.13 17.60
C PHE A 94 -14.82 -1.37 17.34
N ASP A 95 -15.63 -1.72 16.34
CA ASP A 95 -15.78 -3.11 15.88
C ASP A 95 -14.61 -3.54 14.98
N THR A 96 -14.02 -2.58 14.28
CA THR A 96 -12.93 -2.78 13.32
C THR A 96 -12.04 -1.53 13.21
N VAL A 97 -10.76 -1.75 12.90
CA VAL A 97 -9.77 -0.70 12.68
C VAL A 97 -9.09 -0.92 11.33
N LEU A 98 -8.96 0.14 10.55
CA LEU A 98 -8.35 0.14 9.23
C LEU A 98 -7.25 1.19 9.14
N TYR A 99 -6.23 0.88 8.36
CA TYR A 99 -5.07 1.73 8.14
C TYR A 99 -4.93 1.98 6.64
N PRO A 100 -5.48 3.08 6.10
CA PRO A 100 -5.14 3.54 4.76
C PRO A 100 -3.62 3.68 4.63
N GLY A 101 -3.06 3.15 3.55
CA GLY A 101 -1.64 3.18 3.25
C GLY A 101 -1.21 4.49 2.60
N GLY A 102 -0.23 4.39 1.71
CA GLY A 102 0.66 5.51 1.35
C GLY A 102 2.03 5.31 1.99
N HIS A 103 3.00 6.19 1.71
CA HIS A 103 4.34 6.04 2.29
C HIS A 103 4.42 6.64 3.70
N GLY A 104 3.61 7.66 4.03
CA GLY A 104 3.63 8.34 5.33
C GLY A 104 3.54 7.41 6.55
N PRO A 105 2.65 6.39 6.58
CA PRO A 105 2.53 5.44 7.70
C PRO A 105 3.83 4.75 8.14
N LEU A 106 4.83 4.66 7.25
CA LEU A 106 6.13 4.05 7.57
C LEU A 106 6.96 4.89 8.54
N TRP A 107 6.67 6.17 8.71
CA TRP A 107 7.43 7.08 9.58
C TRP A 107 6.78 7.35 10.92
N ASP A 108 5.46 7.26 11.02
CA ASP A 108 4.74 7.56 12.26
C ASP A 108 3.95 6.37 12.79
N LEU A 109 3.02 5.81 12.00
CA LEU A 109 2.12 4.75 12.49
C LEU A 109 2.85 3.46 12.85
N ALA A 110 3.97 3.16 12.20
CA ALA A 110 4.79 2.00 12.50
C ALA A 110 5.54 2.11 13.84
N GLU A 111 5.81 3.33 14.31
CA GLU A 111 6.59 3.62 15.51
C GLU A 111 5.75 4.21 16.66
N ASP A 112 4.50 4.61 16.38
CA ASP A 112 3.59 5.18 17.37
C ASP A 112 3.06 4.10 18.33
N ALA A 113 3.28 4.30 19.62
CA ALA A 113 2.89 3.34 20.65
C ALA A 113 1.37 3.10 20.74
N ASN A 114 0.55 4.13 20.45
CA ASN A 114 -0.92 4.00 20.46
C ASN A 114 -1.39 3.20 19.23
N SER A 115 -0.80 3.46 18.06
CA SER A 115 -1.01 2.67 16.83
C SER A 115 -0.65 1.19 17.05
N ILE A 116 0.52 0.92 17.61
CA ILE A 116 0.97 -0.44 17.95
C ILE A 116 -0.01 -1.12 18.92
N ALA A 117 -0.42 -0.42 19.99
CA ALA A 117 -1.39 -0.94 20.96
C ALA A 117 -2.76 -1.22 20.31
N LEU A 118 -3.24 -0.34 19.43
CA LEU A 118 -4.48 -0.53 18.67
C LEU A 118 -4.42 -1.81 17.85
N ILE A 119 -3.34 -2.03 17.08
CA ILE A 119 -3.18 -3.23 16.26
C ILE A 119 -3.10 -4.50 17.12
N GLN A 120 -2.43 -4.45 18.27
CA GLN A 120 -2.28 -5.58 19.19
C GLN A 120 -3.56 -5.91 19.96
N SER A 121 -4.41 -4.92 20.21
CA SER A 121 -5.68 -5.08 20.95
C SER A 121 -6.80 -5.65 20.09
N VAL A 122 -6.72 -5.54 18.75
CA VAL A 122 -7.63 -6.27 17.87
C VAL A 122 -7.40 -7.77 18.12
N PRO A 123 -8.41 -8.52 18.62
CA PRO A 123 -8.25 -9.94 18.89
C PRO A 123 -7.72 -10.62 17.64
N ARG A 124 -6.69 -11.48 17.77
CA ARG A 124 -6.26 -12.38 16.69
C ARG A 124 -7.48 -13.20 16.27
N CYS A 125 -8.21 -12.68 15.30
CA CYS A 125 -9.50 -13.22 14.96
C CYS A 125 -9.23 -14.48 14.17
N ARG A 126 -9.47 -15.64 14.81
CA ARG A 126 -9.46 -16.96 14.19
C ARG A 126 -10.50 -17.09 13.06
N GLN A 127 -11.37 -16.09 12.93
CA GLN A 127 -12.22 -15.80 11.77
C GLN A 127 -12.07 -14.31 11.40
N ALA A 128 -11.46 -14.07 10.24
CA ALA A 128 -11.46 -12.86 9.43
C ALA A 128 -12.11 -11.58 10.05
N ARG A 129 -11.40 -10.92 10.97
CA ARG A 129 -11.47 -9.46 11.08
C ARG A 129 -10.20 -8.94 10.43
N CYS A 130 -10.28 -8.75 9.12
CA CYS A 130 -9.13 -8.41 8.30
C CYS A 130 -8.62 -7.01 8.67
N ALA A 131 -7.41 -6.95 9.24
CA ALA A 131 -6.55 -5.80 9.05
C ALA A 131 -6.26 -5.70 7.55
N GLY A 132 -7.04 -4.89 6.84
CA GLY A 132 -6.80 -4.55 5.44
C GLY A 132 -5.60 -3.60 5.38
N MET A 133 -4.40 -4.15 5.43
CA MET A 133 -3.18 -3.43 5.10
C MET A 133 -3.03 -3.51 3.58
N SER A 134 -3.48 -2.49 2.86
CA SER A 134 -3.21 -2.39 1.43
C SER A 134 -1.72 -2.10 1.21
N CYS A 135 -1.17 -2.76 0.22
CA CYS A 135 0.24 -3.10 0.10
C CYS A 135 1.22 -1.91 0.06
N THR A 136 1.95 -1.68 1.16
CA THR A 136 3.43 -1.56 1.17
C THR A 136 3.94 -1.74 2.60
N GLY A 137 4.86 -2.70 2.82
CA GLY A 137 5.62 -2.78 4.07
C GLY A 137 5.51 -4.10 4.80
N ARG A 138 6.15 -5.16 4.28
CA ARG A 138 6.66 -6.23 5.15
C ARG A 138 7.91 -5.67 5.85
N ALA A 139 7.73 -4.72 6.76
CA ALA A 139 8.79 -4.28 7.66
C ALA A 139 8.96 -5.38 8.71
N ALA A 140 9.95 -6.24 8.50
CA ALA A 140 10.39 -7.17 9.53
C ALA A 140 10.88 -6.35 10.74
N PRO A 141 10.43 -6.63 11.97
CA PRO A 141 11.04 -6.04 13.14
C PRO A 141 12.51 -6.48 13.19
N ARG A 142 13.43 -5.55 12.97
CA ARG A 142 14.82 -5.72 13.37
C ARG A 142 14.81 -5.58 14.89
N HIS A 143 15.41 -6.57 15.57
CA HIS A 143 15.48 -6.74 17.03
C HIS A 143 14.37 -7.60 17.66
N HIS A 144 14.56 -8.92 17.58
CA HIS A 144 14.30 -9.78 18.73
C HIS A 144 15.62 -10.39 19.22
N ALA A 145 16.15 -9.81 20.29
CA ALA A 145 17.09 -10.50 21.17
C ALA A 145 16.32 -11.62 21.89
N GLY A 146 16.93 -12.80 21.90
CA GLY A 146 16.23 -14.07 22.02
C GLY A 146 15.66 -14.42 23.38
N ARG A 147 14.80 -15.44 23.35
CA ARG A 147 14.74 -16.47 24.39
C ARG A 147 14.58 -17.83 23.72
N GLN A 148 15.54 -18.70 24.00
CA GLN A 148 15.46 -20.12 23.70
C GLN A 148 14.32 -20.75 24.52
N GLY A 149 13.55 -21.63 23.88
CA GLY A 149 12.44 -22.34 24.52
C GLY A 149 12.03 -23.56 23.72
N ALA A 150 12.73 -24.66 24.01
CA ALA A 150 12.33 -26.07 23.91
C ALA A 150 11.52 -26.52 22.68
N GLY A 151 12.18 -27.32 21.84
CA GLY A 151 11.55 -28.09 20.79
C GLY A 151 10.54 -29.11 21.32
N ARG A 152 9.43 -29.26 20.59
CA ARG A 152 8.68 -30.50 20.53
C ARG A 152 8.62 -30.95 19.07
N ARG A 153 9.20 -32.13 18.83
CA ARG A 153 8.88 -32.97 17.68
C ARG A 153 7.42 -33.41 17.78
N GLN A 154 6.73 -33.41 16.65
CA GLN A 154 5.67 -34.37 16.36
C GLN A 154 5.95 -34.97 14.98
N GLU A 155 6.35 -36.25 15.01
CA GLU A 155 6.09 -37.25 13.96
C GLU A 155 4.58 -37.57 14.03
N GLY A 156 3.81 -37.98 13.02
CA GLY A 156 3.98 -38.43 11.65
C GLY A 156 2.60 -38.94 11.16
N HIS A 157 2.54 -39.57 9.98
CA HIS A 157 1.38 -40.14 9.24
C HIS A 157 0.59 -39.12 8.38
N GLY A 158 0.59 -39.15 7.05
CA GLY A 158 0.95 -40.16 6.04
C GLY A 158 -0.23 -40.37 5.07
N LEU A 159 0.05 -40.94 3.89
CA LEU A 159 -0.80 -41.17 2.70
C LEU A 159 -0.84 -39.99 1.71
N HIS A 160 -0.57 -40.11 0.40
CA HIS A 160 -0.25 -41.24 -0.47
C HIS A 160 0.50 -40.73 -1.72
N GLU A 161 1.35 -41.59 -2.29
CA GLU A 161 2.20 -41.40 -3.48
C GLU A 161 1.44 -41.09 -4.78
N PHE A 162 2.10 -40.40 -5.73
CA PHE A 162 2.17 -40.86 -7.13
C PHE A 162 3.41 -40.29 -7.86
N GLY A 163 4.35 -41.19 -8.20
CA GLY A 163 5.05 -41.21 -9.48
C GLY A 163 6.22 -40.25 -9.74
N ARG A 164 7.46 -40.72 -9.50
CA ARG A 164 8.68 -40.24 -10.18
C ARG A 164 8.96 -41.07 -11.45
N SER A 165 9.38 -40.44 -12.54
CA SER A 165 10.42 -40.94 -13.47
C SER A 165 10.87 -39.78 -14.39
N ARG A 166 12.04 -39.18 -14.15
CA ARG A 166 13.35 -39.43 -14.79
C ARG A 166 13.34 -39.56 -16.32
N GLY A 167 14.04 -38.62 -16.98
CA GLY A 167 14.55 -38.76 -18.35
C GLY A 167 15.13 -37.46 -18.93
N ARG A 168 16.45 -37.31 -18.94
CA ARG A 168 17.24 -36.46 -19.86
C ARG A 168 18.15 -37.42 -20.65
N PRO A 169 18.87 -36.98 -21.69
CA PRO A 169 18.52 -36.14 -22.84
C PRO A 169 18.87 -36.88 -24.16
N ASP A 170 18.52 -36.35 -25.34
CA ASP A 170 19.31 -36.70 -26.53
C ASP A 170 19.44 -35.59 -27.56
N ARG A 171 20.62 -35.56 -28.17
CA ARG A 171 21.06 -34.68 -29.26
C ARG A 171 20.58 -35.28 -30.58
N ASP A 172 20.17 -34.43 -31.52
CA ASP A 172 20.59 -34.63 -32.91
C ASP A 172 20.43 -33.37 -33.77
N ARG A 173 21.15 -33.41 -34.89
CA ARG A 173 21.84 -32.33 -35.60
C ARG A 173 21.36 -32.31 -37.06
N ALA A 174 20.97 -31.16 -37.62
CA ALA A 174 21.02 -30.82 -39.06
C ALA A 174 20.57 -29.35 -39.24
N VAL A 175 21.42 -28.37 -39.60
CA VAL A 175 22.09 -28.07 -40.90
C VAL A 175 21.28 -27.12 -41.80
N SER A 176 21.92 -25.96 -42.08
CA SER A 176 21.93 -25.16 -43.33
C SER A 176 21.11 -23.86 -43.45
N SER A 177 21.88 -22.75 -43.49
CA SER A 177 21.82 -21.60 -44.42
C SER A 177 20.49 -20.83 -44.58
N SER A 178 20.43 -19.51 -44.40
CA SER A 178 21.19 -18.52 -45.18
C SER A 178 20.97 -17.08 -44.67
N ARG A 179 21.92 -16.23 -45.05
CA ARG A 179 22.16 -14.80 -44.77
C ARG A 179 20.93 -13.93 -45.15
N THR A 180 20.68 -12.73 -44.62
CA THR A 180 21.57 -11.55 -44.61
C THR A 180 21.13 -10.51 -43.57
N ASN A 181 22.13 -9.83 -43.03
CA ASN A 181 22.05 -8.66 -42.17
C ASN A 181 22.35 -7.42 -43.03
N SER A 182 21.54 -6.37 -42.93
CA SER A 182 21.90 -5.04 -43.42
C SER A 182 21.20 -3.95 -42.58
N ARG A 183 21.96 -3.37 -41.64
CA ARG A 183 21.73 -2.02 -41.11
C ARG A 183 22.58 -1.00 -41.93
N PRO A 184 22.62 0.30 -41.60
CA PRO A 184 21.80 1.36 -42.18
C PRO A 184 22.68 2.40 -42.94
N ARG A 185 22.07 3.34 -43.67
CA ARG A 185 22.79 4.53 -44.15
C ARG A 185 22.05 5.83 -43.81
N ALA A 186 22.88 6.82 -43.54
CA ALA A 186 22.62 8.06 -42.87
C ALA A 186 22.23 9.23 -43.81
N ALA A 187 21.85 10.32 -43.14
CA ALA A 187 22.07 11.73 -43.50
C ALA A 187 21.20 12.34 -44.61
N SER A 188 20.46 13.41 -44.26
CA SER A 188 20.85 14.75 -44.71
C SER A 188 20.09 15.85 -43.95
N ILE A 189 20.88 16.77 -43.40
CA ILE A 189 20.49 18.03 -42.76
C ILE A 189 20.37 19.09 -43.87
N ARG A 190 19.29 19.88 -43.91
CA ARG A 190 19.31 21.22 -44.52
C ARG A 190 18.64 22.25 -43.61
N ARG A 191 19.42 23.25 -43.23
CA ARG A 191 19.01 24.51 -42.57
C ARG A 191 18.29 25.42 -43.57
N PRO A 192 17.31 26.24 -43.15
CA PRO A 192 16.88 27.39 -43.91
C PRO A 192 17.81 28.59 -43.68
N THR A 193 18.10 29.30 -44.77
CA THR A 193 18.89 30.53 -44.85
C THR A 193 18.10 31.74 -44.33
N THR A 194 18.81 32.57 -43.59
CA THR A 194 18.49 33.93 -43.15
C THR A 194 18.10 34.87 -44.29
N GLY A 195 16.96 35.56 -44.16
CA GLY A 195 16.63 36.79 -44.87
C GLY A 195 16.41 37.92 -43.85
N ARG A 196 17.13 39.03 -44.01
CA ARG A 196 17.28 40.16 -43.08
C ARG A 196 16.78 41.43 -43.78
N ARG A 197 15.94 42.22 -43.09
CA ARG A 197 15.71 43.70 -43.15
C ARG A 197 15.42 44.30 -44.56
N THR A 198 14.63 45.33 -44.76
CA THR A 198 14.07 46.44 -43.95
C THR A 198 12.69 46.75 -44.51
#